data_AF-A0A962YD41-F1
#
_entry.id   AF-A0A962YD41-F1
#
_cell.length_a   1.000
_cell.length_b   1.000
_cell.length_c   1.000
_cell.angle_alpha   90.00
_cell.angle_beta   90.00
_cell.angle_gamma   90.00
#
_symmetry.space_group_name_H-M   'P 1'
#
loop_
_entity.id
_entity.type
_entity.pdbx_description
1 polymer ?
#
loop_
_entity_poly.entity_id
_entity_poly.type
_entity_poly.pdbx_seq_one_letter_code
_entity_poly.pdbx_strand_id
1 'polypeptide(L)'
;MLNVPRAWGAPILQAVDVGNLPGGRVQLRFQLSEPVNDPRSFTINDPARIVVDFMGAQSGLTENQREINQGAAEQVTVLEGGDRTRAAVNLTKMVPYDIRSQGNTVLLTLEAG
;
A
#
# COMPACT_ATOMS: atom_id res chain seq x y z
N MET A 1 12.19 9.77 35.01
CA MET A 1 12.51 10.13 33.62
C MET A 1 11.21 10.02 32.83
N LEU A 2 10.57 11.14 32.46
CA LEU A 2 9.41 11.07 31.57
C LEU A 2 9.89 10.77 30.16
N ASN A 3 9.46 9.63 29.60
CA ASN A 3 9.67 9.30 28.20
C ASN A 3 8.70 10.16 27.38
N VAL A 4 9.17 11.30 26.88
CA VAL A 4 8.38 12.11 25.94
C VAL A 4 8.36 11.33 24.61
N PRO A 5 7.19 10.94 24.08
CA PRO A 5 7.14 10.32 22.77
C PRO A 5 7.77 11.32 21.79
N ARG A 6 8.76 10.88 21.02
CA ARG A 6 9.21 11.66 19.86
C ARG A 6 7.98 11.81 18.98
N ALA A 7 7.50 13.04 18.81
CA ALA A 7 6.56 13.35 17.74
C ALA A 7 7.34 13.17 16.44
N TRP A 8 7.32 11.94 15.94
CA TRP A 8 7.54 11.66 14.53
C TRP A 8 6.51 12.47 13.76
N GLY A 9 6.94 13.10 12.67
CA GLY A 9 5.96 13.69 11.75
C GLY A 9 4.96 12.61 11.34
N ALA A 10 3.76 13.00 10.92
CA ALA A 10 2.87 12.04 10.29
C ALA A 10 3.64 11.34 9.13
N PRO A 11 3.73 10.00 9.07
CA PRO A 11 4.40 9.33 7.96
C PRO A 11 3.79 9.79 6.64
N ILE A 12 4.62 10.13 5.65
CA ILE A 12 4.15 10.60 4.35
C ILE A 12 4.33 9.45 3.37
N LEU A 13 3.26 9.00 2.71
CA LEU A 13 3.36 8.11 1.56
C LEU A 13 3.95 8.90 0.39
N GLN A 14 5.21 8.62 0.06
CA GLN A 14 6.02 9.36 -0.91
C GLN A 14 5.95 8.76 -2.32
N ALA A 15 5.80 7.44 -2.44
CA ALA A 15 5.74 6.78 -3.73
C ALA A 15 4.96 5.47 -3.68
N VAL A 16 4.40 5.09 -4.83
CA VAL A 16 3.85 3.76 -5.10
C VAL A 16 4.47 3.22 -6.37
N ASP A 17 5.41 2.30 -6.22
CA ASP A 17 6.05 1.62 -7.35
C ASP A 17 5.41 0.27 -7.63
N VAL A 18 5.48 -0.18 -8.87
CA VAL A 18 5.03 -1.51 -9.28
C VAL A 18 6.14 -2.19 -10.06
N GLY A 19 6.40 -3.45 -9.73
CA GLY A 19 7.38 -4.28 -10.44
C GLY A 19 6.92 -5.73 -10.54
N ASN A 20 7.42 -6.41 -11.57
CA ASN A 20 7.23 -7.84 -11.75
C ASN A 20 8.28 -8.63 -10.97
N LEU A 21 7.86 -9.75 -10.40
CA LEU A 21 8.73 -10.73 -9.76
C LEU A 21 8.72 -12.04 -10.55
N PRO A 22 9.73 -12.92 -10.36
CA PRO A 22 9.74 -14.24 -10.97
C PRO A 22 8.45 -15.03 -10.68
N GLY A 23 8.06 -15.86 -11.64
CA GLY A 23 6.85 -16.66 -11.56
C GLY A 23 5.56 -15.90 -11.89
N GLY A 24 5.64 -14.74 -12.55
CA GLY A 24 4.45 -13.98 -12.97
C GLY A 24 3.78 -13.17 -11.86
N ARG A 25 4.49 -12.99 -10.74
CA ARG A 25 4.02 -12.25 -9.58
C ARG A 25 4.19 -10.74 -9.78
N VAL A 26 3.37 -9.97 -9.08
CA VAL A 26 3.44 -8.50 -9.10
C VAL A 26 3.66 -7.99 -7.69
N GLN A 27 4.55 -7.02 -7.53
CA GLN A 27 4.78 -6.38 -6.25
C GLN A 27 4.47 -4.88 -6.36
N LEU A 28 3.60 -4.39 -5.50
CA LEU A 28 3.43 -2.98 -5.23
C LEU A 28 4.29 -2.61 -4.01
N ARG A 29 5.01 -1.49 -4.13
CA ARG A 29 5.90 -0.97 -3.11
C ARG A 29 5.44 0.42 -2.69
N PHE A 30 4.92 0.52 -1.47
CA PHE A 30 4.48 1.77 -0.85
C PHE A 30 5.64 2.33 -0.03
N GLN A 31 6.26 3.40 -0.51
CA GLN A 31 7.39 4.06 0.16
C GLN A 31 6.88 5.17 1.05
N LEU A 32 7.15 5.09 2.35
CA LEU A 32 6.83 6.14 3.32
C LEU A 32 8.09 6.92 3.73
N SER A 33 7.90 8.13 4.26
CA SER A 33 8.99 8.94 4.84
C SER A 33 9.57 8.32 6.11
N GLU A 34 8.73 7.66 6.90
CA GLU A 34 9.06 7.02 8.16
C GLU A 34 8.32 5.67 8.25
N PRO A 35 8.82 4.71 9.05
CA PRO A 35 8.12 3.45 9.28
C PRO A 35 6.69 3.65 9.78
N VAL A 36 5.76 2.89 9.22
CA VAL A 36 4.40 2.75 9.74
C VAL A 36 4.30 1.41 10.47
N ASN A 37 3.82 1.44 11.71
CA ASN A 37 3.58 0.23 12.46
C ASN A 37 2.30 -0.44 11.95
N ASP A 38 2.40 -1.73 11.64
CA ASP A 38 1.27 -2.62 11.29
C ASP A 38 0.27 -2.03 10.28
N PRO A 39 0.62 -2.01 8.98
CA PRO A 39 -0.36 -1.65 7.94
C PRO A 39 -1.57 -2.57 8.04
N ARG A 40 -2.77 -1.98 8.09
CA ARG A 40 -4.01 -2.75 8.16
C ARG A 40 -4.46 -3.08 6.75
N SER A 41 -4.86 -4.31 6.51
CA SER A 41 -5.37 -4.70 5.19
C SER A 41 -6.67 -5.47 5.28
N PHE A 42 -7.50 -5.33 4.25
CA PHE A 42 -8.70 -6.14 4.03
C PHE A 42 -8.98 -6.28 2.54
N THR A 43 -9.85 -7.22 2.18
CA THR A 43 -10.21 -7.48 0.79
C THR A 43 -11.70 -7.22 0.54
N ILE A 44 -12.01 -6.88 -0.71
CA ILE A 44 -13.38 -6.81 -1.24
C ILE A 44 -13.39 -7.74 -2.45
N ASN A 45 -14.39 -8.64 -2.54
CA ASN A 45 -14.40 -9.65 -3.60
C ASN A 45 -15.20 -9.26 -4.85
N ASP A 46 -16.11 -8.28 -4.74
CA ASP A 46 -17.00 -7.85 -5.83
C ASP A 46 -17.13 -6.31 -5.88
N PRO A 47 -16.40 -5.62 -6.78
CA PRO A 47 -15.27 -6.14 -7.58
C PRO A 47 -14.05 -6.46 -6.71
N ALA A 48 -13.13 -7.28 -7.22
CA ALA A 48 -11.94 -7.73 -6.49
C ALA A 48 -10.98 -6.57 -6.16
N ARG A 49 -10.69 -6.36 -4.87
CA ARG A 49 -9.81 -5.31 -4.37
C ARG A 49 -9.04 -5.76 -3.13
N ILE A 50 -7.80 -5.30 -3.04
CA ILE A 50 -7.01 -5.34 -1.80
C ILE A 50 -6.85 -3.90 -1.32
N VAL A 51 -7.22 -3.65 -0.06
CA VAL A 51 -7.08 -2.34 0.57
C VAL A 51 -5.99 -2.41 1.63
N VAL A 52 -5.07 -1.45 1.60
CA VAL A 52 -4.00 -1.27 2.57
C VAL A 52 -4.13 0.11 3.18
N ASP A 53 -4.38 0.17 4.49
CA ASP A 53 -4.48 1.40 5.25
C ASP A 53 -3.19 1.66 6.05
N PHE A 54 -2.63 2.85 5.87
CA PHE A 54 -1.48 3.38 6.59
C PHE A 54 -1.99 4.35 7.68
N MET A 55 -2.08 3.86 8.92
CA MET A 55 -2.57 4.66 10.06
C MET A 55 -1.63 5.82 10.35
N GLY A 56 -2.20 6.99 10.62
CA GLY A 56 -1.48 8.24 10.89
C GLY A 56 -0.75 8.82 9.70
N ALA A 57 -0.80 8.18 8.53
CA ALA A 57 -0.05 8.62 7.36
C ALA A 57 -0.83 9.63 6.52
N GLN A 58 -0.11 10.57 5.93
CA GLN A 58 -0.56 11.50 4.90
C GLN A 58 -0.08 11.04 3.51
N SER A 59 -0.70 11.52 2.44
CA SER A 59 -0.31 11.28 1.07
C SER A 59 0.56 12.44 0.57
N GLY A 60 1.82 12.15 0.25
CA GLY A 60 2.72 13.05 -0.47
C GLY A 60 2.72 12.85 -1.98
N LEU A 61 1.82 12.00 -2.50
CA LEU A 61 1.72 11.70 -3.93
C LEU A 61 1.14 12.87 -4.71
N THR A 62 1.74 13.20 -5.85
CA THR A 62 1.19 14.19 -6.79
C THR A 62 -0.10 13.69 -7.45
N GLU A 63 -0.15 12.40 -7.79
CA GLU A 63 -1.30 11.74 -8.38
C GLU A 63 -1.79 10.65 -7.44
N ASN A 64 -3.10 10.65 -7.18
CA ASN A 64 -3.73 9.74 -6.24
C ASN A 64 -4.27 8.48 -6.94
N GLN A 65 -4.07 8.32 -8.24
CA GLN A 65 -4.51 7.17 -9.01
C GLN A 65 -3.47 6.83 -10.07
N ARG A 66 -3.18 5.55 -10.25
CA ARG A 66 -2.26 5.05 -11.26
C ARG A 66 -2.76 3.75 -11.87
N GLU A 67 -2.83 3.70 -13.19
CA GLU A 67 -3.04 2.44 -13.92
C GLU A 67 -1.81 1.53 -13.83
N ILE A 68 -2.05 0.24 -13.65
CA ILE A 68 -1.02 -0.79 -13.48
C ILE A 68 -1.07 -1.78 -14.64
N ASN A 69 -2.22 -2.40 -14.89
CA ASN A 69 -2.47 -3.37 -15.95
C ASN A 69 -1.38 -4.46 -16.08
N GLN A 70 -0.97 -5.04 -14.95
CA GLN A 70 0.06 -6.08 -14.86
C GLN A 70 -0.39 -7.22 -13.95
N GLY A 71 -0.27 -8.46 -14.44
CA GLY A 71 -0.73 -9.64 -13.70
C GLY A 71 -2.19 -9.50 -13.28
N ALA A 72 -2.48 -9.69 -12.00
CA ALA A 72 -3.82 -9.47 -11.45
C ALA A 72 -4.14 -8.00 -11.14
N ALA A 73 -3.15 -7.09 -11.08
CA ALA A 73 -3.35 -5.69 -10.69
C ALA A 73 -3.73 -4.79 -11.87
N GLU A 74 -4.85 -4.09 -11.74
CA GLU A 74 -5.37 -3.18 -12.77
C GLU A 74 -5.01 -1.73 -12.45
N GLN A 75 -5.23 -1.30 -11.21
CA GLN A 75 -5.10 0.10 -10.80
C GLN A 75 -4.83 0.18 -9.30
N VAL A 76 -4.10 1.21 -8.89
CA VAL A 76 -4.04 1.62 -7.48
C VAL A 76 -4.62 3.03 -7.34
N THR A 77 -5.47 3.22 -6.35
CA THR A 77 -6.01 4.52 -5.93
C THR A 77 -5.64 4.76 -4.47
N VAL A 78 -5.10 5.93 -4.18
CA VAL A 78 -4.72 6.39 -2.86
C VAL A 78 -5.70 7.47 -2.42
N LEU A 79 -6.24 7.33 -1.22
CA LEU A 79 -7.17 8.28 -0.61
C LEU A 79 -6.66 8.64 0.77
N GLU A 80 -6.33 9.91 0.99
CA GLU A 80 -6.08 10.43 2.33
C GLU A 80 -7.41 10.83 2.97
N GLY A 81 -7.61 10.46 4.24
CA GLY A 81 -8.79 10.90 4.98
C GLY A 81 -8.69 10.65 6.47
N GLY A 82 -9.04 11.67 7.26
CA GLY A 82 -9.06 11.59 8.72
C GLY A 82 -7.69 11.25 9.29
N ASP A 83 -7.55 10.03 9.81
CA ASP A 83 -6.38 9.53 10.52
C ASP A 83 -5.58 8.49 9.72
N ARG A 84 -5.78 8.38 8.40
CA ARG A 84 -5.05 7.41 7.57
C ARG A 84 -4.95 7.80 6.10
N THR A 85 -3.97 7.19 5.44
CA THR A 85 -3.91 7.08 3.98
C THR A 85 -4.28 5.66 3.57
N ARG A 86 -5.23 5.52 2.64
CA ARG A 86 -5.76 4.25 2.14
C ARG A 86 -5.30 4.03 0.70
N ALA A 87 -4.58 2.95 0.44
CA ALA A 87 -4.34 2.46 -0.92
C ALA A 87 -5.31 1.32 -1.25
N ALA A 88 -6.13 1.50 -2.28
CA ALA A 88 -6.98 0.46 -2.84
C ALA A 88 -6.39 -0.02 -4.16
N VAL A 89 -6.09 -1.31 -4.25
CA VAL A 89 -5.59 -1.97 -5.47
C VAL A 89 -6.74 -2.74 -6.09
N ASN A 90 -7.20 -2.30 -7.25
CA ASN A 90 -8.21 -3.01 -8.04
C ASN A 90 -7.55 -4.16 -8.78
N LEU A 91 -8.23 -5.30 -8.79
CA LEU A 91 -7.75 -6.53 -9.38
C LEU A 91 -8.74 -7.07 -10.42
N THR A 92 -8.21 -7.71 -11.46
CA THR A 92 -9.03 -8.48 -12.42
C THR A 92 -9.77 -9.64 -11.75
N LYS A 93 -9.14 -10.25 -10.75
CA LYS A 93 -9.67 -11.30 -9.87
C LYS A 93 -8.85 -11.36 -8.58
N MET A 94 -9.44 -11.90 -7.51
CA MET A 94 -8.68 -12.17 -6.30
C MET A 94 -7.62 -13.25 -6.54
N VAL A 95 -6.42 -12.99 -6.06
CA VAL A 95 -5.28 -13.92 -6.05
C VAL A 95 -4.70 -14.00 -4.65
N PRO A 96 -3.99 -15.09 -4.29
CA PRO A 96 -3.21 -15.11 -3.06
C PRO A 96 -2.25 -13.92 -3.01
N TYR A 97 -2.08 -13.34 -1.84
CA TYR A 97 -1.21 -12.19 -1.65
C TYR A 97 -0.56 -12.21 -0.26
N ASP A 98 0.53 -11.46 -0.14
CA ASP A 98 1.25 -11.25 1.11
C ASP A 98 1.56 -9.76 1.29
N ILE A 99 1.56 -9.29 2.54
CA ILE A 99 1.92 -7.92 2.89
C ILE A 99 3.05 -7.95 3.91
N ARG A 100 4.14 -7.23 3.62
CA ARG A 100 5.30 -7.12 4.52
C ARG A 100 5.76 -5.69 4.68
N SER A 101 6.09 -5.32 5.91
CA SER A 101 6.79 -4.06 6.22
C SER A 101 8.31 -4.29 6.24
N GLN A 102 9.06 -3.44 5.56
CA GLN A 102 10.52 -3.42 5.52
C GLN A 102 11.02 -1.99 5.73
N GLY A 103 11.40 -1.65 6.97
CA GLY A 103 11.76 -0.27 7.32
C GLY A 103 10.57 0.68 7.10
N ASN A 104 10.75 1.67 6.22
CA ASN A 104 9.72 2.63 5.82
C ASN A 104 8.99 2.23 4.52
N THR A 105 9.08 0.98 4.11
CA THR A 105 8.44 0.47 2.91
C THR A 105 7.43 -0.61 3.27
N VAL A 106 6.23 -0.56 2.69
CA VAL A 106 5.26 -1.67 2.74
C VAL A 106 5.20 -2.31 1.36
N LEU A 107 5.34 -3.64 1.32
CA LEU A 107 5.29 -4.45 0.12
C LEU A 107 3.99 -5.23 0.09
N LEU A 108 3.21 -5.10 -0.98
CA LEU A 108 2.11 -5.99 -1.33
C LEU A 108 2.55 -6.85 -2.50
N THR A 109 2.66 -8.15 -2.30
CA THR A 109 3.00 -9.10 -3.35
C THR A 109 1.78 -9.93 -3.71
N LEU A 110 1.41 -9.87 -4.99
CA LEU A 110 0.36 -10.65 -5.61
C LEU A 110 0.99 -11.88 -6.27
N GLU A 111 0.46 -13.05 -5.94
CA GLU A 111 0.81 -14.28 -6.65
C GLU A 111 0.27 -14.23 -8.10
N ALA A 112 0.78 -15.12 -8.96
CA ALA A 112 0.30 -15.21 -10.33
C ALA A 112 -1.20 -15.53 -10.36
N GLY A 113 -1.91 -14.89 -11.29
CA GLY A 113 -3.34 -15.12 -11.53
C GLY A 113 -3.61 -16.43 -12.22
#